data_AF-A0A6G3LGD1-F1
#
_entry.id   AF-A0A6G3LGD1-F1
#
_cell.length_a   1.000
_cell.length_b   1.000
_cell.length_c   1.000
_cell.angle_alpha   90.00
_cell.angle_beta   90.00
_cell.angle_gamma   90.00
#
_symmetry.space_group_name_H-M   'P 1'
#
loop_
_entity.id
_entity.type
_entity.pdbx_description
1 polymer ?
#
loop_
_entity_poly.entity_id
_entity_poly.type
_entity_poly.pdbx_seq_one_letter_code
_entity_poly.pdbx_strand_id
1 'polypeptide(L)'
;MKYKKNISDSGIYGFGNKYILSSLVAGIVIYFASWFIFSRYLSGLFKDSRLASEGIYIILSSATTSLIVAHIPFALKTRKIVSNASKAMKGMVLLLDTVSVGVKTGSTIVESLQRASISVTSEELRKRIKIALAEIELGESFDKAIYDMVKGLPKSVSESLKVLIPASRAGSSASTVLQLARDFVRKLMMFDEVRKTSLSLYLYIALISMGIFEVGGVFLLYLSGSMATAAQGSIEIFSVNYAQTWLFLYSTGILLSIFSSLFSAKVIRGRIKLYADYLEVFLTINYIIMGIIPLFL
;
A
#
# COMPACT_ATOMS: atom_id res chain seq x y z
N MET A 1 -0.02 36.54 -15.66
CA MET A 1 -1.30 36.33 -14.94
C MET A 1 -1.63 34.84 -14.94
N LYS A 2 -1.72 34.25 -13.74
CA LYS A 2 -2.22 32.90 -13.36
C LYS A 2 -2.08 31.72 -14.36
N TYR A 3 -0.99 30.97 -14.24
CA TYR A 3 -1.05 29.49 -14.25
C TYR A 3 -0.12 28.93 -13.16
N LYS A 4 -0.38 29.33 -11.92
CA LYS A 4 0.15 28.63 -10.74
C LYS A 4 -0.73 27.39 -10.54
N LYS A 5 -0.56 26.40 -11.44
CA LYS A 5 -1.10 25.06 -11.23
C LYS A 5 -0.36 24.55 -9.99
N ASN A 6 -1.06 24.43 -8.88
CA ASN A 6 -0.56 23.85 -7.64
C ASN A 6 0.00 22.46 -7.96
N ILE A 7 1.30 22.39 -8.25
CA ILE A 7 2.13 21.19 -8.16
C ILE A 7 2.42 21.02 -6.67
N SER A 8 1.36 20.78 -5.92
CA SER A 8 1.40 20.36 -4.53
C SER A 8 1.16 18.85 -4.57
N ASP A 9 2.19 18.08 -4.21
CA ASP A 9 2.17 16.68 -3.80
C ASP A 9 1.73 15.55 -4.76
N SER A 10 1.51 15.80 -6.06
CA SER A 10 0.76 14.85 -6.91
C SER A 10 1.53 14.02 -7.96
N GLY A 11 2.88 14.06 -8.02
CA GLY A 11 3.61 13.41 -9.14
C GLY A 11 3.56 11.87 -9.16
N ILE A 12 3.75 11.20 -8.02
CA ILE A 12 3.88 9.73 -7.95
C ILE A 12 3.02 9.10 -6.84
N TYR A 13 2.63 9.88 -5.84
CA TYR A 13 1.96 9.38 -4.62
C TYR A 13 0.52 9.89 -4.45
N GLY A 14 -0.02 10.63 -5.43
CA GLY A 14 -1.41 11.07 -5.41
C GLY A 14 -2.35 9.92 -5.77
N PHE A 15 -3.34 9.63 -4.94
CA PHE A 15 -4.48 8.79 -5.31
C PHE A 15 -5.30 9.53 -6.38
N GLY A 16 -4.91 9.41 -7.66
CA GLY A 16 -5.64 10.01 -8.77
C GLY A 16 -7.13 9.65 -8.74
N ASN A 17 -7.97 10.63 -9.10
CA ASN A 17 -9.45 10.58 -9.02
C ASN A 17 -10.06 9.27 -9.53
N LYS A 18 -9.49 8.66 -10.58
CA LYS A 18 -9.98 7.39 -11.14
C LYS A 18 -10.01 6.24 -10.11
N TYR A 19 -9.02 6.17 -9.23
CA TYR A 19 -8.93 5.09 -8.22
C TYR A 19 -9.90 5.31 -7.07
N ILE A 20 -10.06 6.57 -6.63
CA ILE A 20 -11.03 6.96 -5.60
C ILE A 20 -12.45 6.72 -6.11
N LEU A 21 -12.72 7.06 -7.37
CA LEU A 21 -14.02 6.81 -7.97
C LEU A 21 -14.28 5.30 -8.11
N SER A 22 -13.31 4.51 -8.58
CA SER A 22 -13.47 3.06 -8.69
C SER A 22 -13.68 2.38 -7.34
N SER A 23 -12.97 2.81 -6.29
CA SER A 23 -13.16 2.25 -4.94
C SER A 23 -14.52 2.58 -4.37
N LEU A 24 -14.98 3.83 -4.53
CA LEU A 24 -16.28 4.28 -4.05
C LEU A 24 -17.39 3.53 -4.78
N VAL A 25 -17.32 3.45 -6.12
CA VAL A 25 -18.32 2.71 -6.91
C VAL A 25 -18.35 1.23 -6.52
N ALA A 26 -17.20 0.56 -6.41
CA ALA A 26 -17.15 -0.85 -6.03
C ALA A 26 -17.73 -1.09 -4.62
N GLY A 27 -17.35 -0.25 -3.64
CA GLY A 27 -17.88 -0.32 -2.29
C GLY A 27 -19.39 -0.10 -2.23
N ILE A 28 -19.87 0.97 -2.88
CA ILE A 28 -21.30 1.32 -2.97
C ILE A 28 -22.10 0.19 -3.62
N VAL A 29 -21.65 -0.34 -4.76
CA VAL A 29 -22.36 -1.41 -5.48
C VAL A 29 -22.51 -2.64 -4.59
N ILE A 30 -21.46 -3.05 -3.89
CA ILE A 30 -21.49 -4.25 -3.03
C ILE A 30 -22.31 -4.01 -1.76
N TYR A 31 -22.22 -2.80 -1.19
CA TYR A 31 -23.04 -2.41 -0.05
C TYR A 31 -24.53 -2.46 -0.41
N PHE A 32 -24.92 -1.85 -1.53
CA PHE A 32 -26.31 -1.86 -1.99
C PHE A 32 -26.78 -3.24 -2.44
N ALA A 33 -25.92 -4.05 -3.08
CA ALA A 33 -26.25 -5.44 -3.41
C ALA A 33 -26.53 -6.26 -2.15
N SER A 34 -25.68 -6.11 -1.13
CA SER A 34 -25.86 -6.78 0.16
C SER A 34 -27.09 -6.28 0.91
N TRP A 35 -27.34 -4.96 0.88
CA TRP A 35 -28.54 -4.35 1.44
C TRP A 35 -29.83 -4.80 0.73
N PHE A 36 -29.80 -4.97 -0.59
CA PHE A 36 -30.95 -5.43 -1.37
C PHE A 36 -31.27 -6.91 -1.11
N ILE A 37 -30.24 -7.73 -0.91
CA ILE A 37 -30.42 -9.10 -0.42
C ILE A 37 -31.03 -9.05 0.98
N PHE A 38 -30.47 -8.23 1.88
CA PHE A 38 -30.95 -8.09 3.26
C PHE A 38 -32.39 -7.55 3.38
N SER A 39 -32.77 -6.56 2.56
CA SER A 39 -34.11 -5.94 2.61
C SER A 39 -35.23 -6.90 2.26
N ARG A 40 -34.94 -7.93 1.44
CA ARG A 40 -35.87 -9.03 1.17
C ARG A 40 -36.12 -9.90 2.42
N TYR A 41 -35.10 -10.09 3.26
CA TYR A 41 -35.23 -10.80 4.53
C TYR A 41 -35.80 -9.92 5.66
N LEU A 42 -35.68 -8.59 5.55
CA LEU A 42 -36.11 -7.61 6.55
C LEU A 42 -37.62 -7.68 6.87
N SER A 43 -38.46 -8.08 5.92
CA SER A 43 -39.91 -8.17 6.09
C SER A 43 -40.36 -9.22 7.13
N GLY A 44 -39.52 -10.22 7.43
CA GLY A 44 -39.76 -11.22 8.48
C GLY A 44 -39.09 -10.89 9.83
N LEU A 45 -38.11 -9.98 9.83
CA LEU A 45 -37.15 -9.75 10.92
C LEU A 45 -37.72 -9.01 12.15
N PHE A 46 -38.77 -8.20 11.97
CA PHE A 46 -39.32 -7.34 13.03
C PHE A 46 -40.35 -8.02 13.94
N LYS A 47 -40.66 -9.30 13.74
CA LYS A 47 -41.62 -10.04 14.58
C LYS A 47 -40.97 -10.82 15.73
N ASP A 48 -39.65 -11.02 15.73
CA ASP A 48 -38.97 -11.90 16.69
C ASP A 48 -37.59 -11.34 17.10
N SER A 49 -37.29 -11.33 18.40
CA SER A 49 -36.06 -10.73 18.95
C SER A 49 -34.78 -11.46 18.55
N ARG A 50 -34.87 -12.77 18.24
CA ARG A 50 -33.78 -13.59 17.70
C ARG A 50 -33.39 -13.20 16.27
N LEU A 51 -34.39 -12.82 15.46
CA LEU A 51 -34.13 -12.37 14.10
C LEU A 51 -33.35 -11.04 14.14
N ALA A 52 -33.67 -10.11 15.04
CA ALA A 52 -32.98 -8.82 15.14
C ALA A 52 -31.44 -8.94 15.30
N SER A 53 -30.94 -9.94 16.05
CA SER A 53 -29.49 -10.20 16.18
C SER A 53 -28.86 -10.74 14.91
N GLU A 54 -29.55 -11.60 14.15
CA GLU A 54 -29.09 -12.08 12.85
C GLU A 54 -29.02 -10.94 11.82
N GLY A 55 -29.95 -9.98 11.92
CA GLY A 55 -29.95 -8.81 11.05
C GLY A 55 -28.74 -7.90 11.24
N ILE A 56 -28.33 -7.67 12.50
CA ILE A 56 -27.12 -6.90 12.82
C ILE A 56 -25.87 -7.60 12.27
N TYR A 57 -25.80 -8.92 12.39
CA TYR A 57 -24.69 -9.71 11.86
C TYR A 57 -24.56 -9.56 10.34
N ILE A 58 -25.67 -9.66 9.60
CA ILE A 58 -25.68 -9.51 8.13
C ILE A 58 -25.27 -8.09 7.72
N ILE A 59 -25.74 -7.05 8.45
CA ILE A 59 -25.37 -5.66 8.16
C ILE A 59 -23.87 -5.42 8.37
N LEU A 60 -23.29 -5.91 9.48
CA LEU A 60 -21.87 -5.70 9.75
C LEU A 60 -20.97 -6.51 8.82
N SER A 61 -21.30 -7.77 8.55
CA SER A 61 -20.54 -8.61 7.62
C SER A 61 -20.59 -8.07 6.18
N SER A 62 -21.73 -7.53 5.75
CA SER A 62 -21.86 -6.85 4.45
C SER A 62 -21.12 -5.51 4.40
N ALA A 63 -21.12 -4.74 5.50
CA ALA A 63 -20.32 -3.53 5.59
C ALA A 63 -18.82 -3.84 5.48
N THR A 64 -18.33 -4.88 6.16
CA THR A 64 -16.91 -5.27 6.11
C THR A 64 -16.50 -5.79 4.73
N THR A 65 -17.33 -6.61 4.07
CA THR A 65 -17.04 -7.08 2.70
C THR A 65 -17.04 -5.93 1.69
N SER A 66 -17.98 -4.97 1.79
CA SER A 66 -17.95 -3.74 1.01
C SER A 66 -16.65 -2.96 1.25
N LEU A 67 -16.22 -2.84 2.51
CA LEU A 67 -15.00 -2.13 2.88
C LEU A 67 -13.75 -2.81 2.31
N ILE A 68 -13.67 -4.15 2.37
CA ILE A 68 -12.58 -4.93 1.75
C ILE A 68 -12.53 -4.65 0.25
N VAL A 69 -13.66 -4.78 -0.46
CA VAL A 69 -13.67 -4.62 -1.92
C VAL A 69 -13.41 -3.18 -2.35
N ALA A 70 -13.90 -2.20 -1.60
CA ALA A 70 -13.56 -0.79 -1.83
C ALA A 70 -12.04 -0.55 -1.72
N HIS A 71 -11.33 -1.29 -0.88
CA HIS A 71 -9.88 -1.11 -0.70
C HIS A 71 -9.01 -1.80 -1.74
N ILE A 72 -9.53 -2.78 -2.50
CA ILE A 72 -8.75 -3.51 -3.52
C ILE A 72 -8.08 -2.58 -4.54
N PRO A 73 -8.76 -1.60 -5.18
CA PRO A 73 -8.11 -0.68 -6.11
C PRO A 73 -7.01 0.17 -5.47
N PHE A 74 -7.19 0.55 -4.20
CA PHE A 74 -6.20 1.30 -3.42
C PHE A 74 -4.98 0.44 -3.08
N ALA A 75 -5.19 -0.82 -2.71
CA ALA A 75 -4.13 -1.79 -2.45
C ALA A 75 -3.30 -2.06 -3.71
N LEU A 76 -3.96 -2.33 -4.84
CA LEU A 76 -3.29 -2.54 -6.14
C LEU A 76 -2.45 -1.34 -6.55
N LYS A 77 -2.97 -0.12 -6.38
CA LYS A 77 -2.21 1.10 -6.66
C LYS A 77 -1.01 1.25 -5.75
N THR A 78 -1.18 0.98 -4.46
CA THR A 78 -0.08 1.02 -3.47
C THR A 78 1.03 0.06 -3.87
N ARG A 79 0.68 -1.18 -4.23
CA ARG A 79 1.62 -2.19 -4.76
C ARG A 79 2.34 -1.70 -6.03
N LYS A 80 1.61 -1.07 -6.96
CA LYS A 80 2.20 -0.49 -8.19
C LYS A 80 3.18 0.64 -7.88
N ILE A 81 2.85 1.55 -6.97
CA ILE A 81 3.74 2.65 -6.56
C ILE A 81 5.03 2.10 -5.94
N VAL A 82 4.91 1.13 -5.02
CA VAL A 82 6.06 0.50 -4.36
C VAL A 82 6.92 -0.26 -5.37
N SER A 83 6.29 -1.03 -6.26
CA SER A 83 6.98 -1.77 -7.33
C SER A 83 7.71 -0.84 -8.28
N ASN A 84 7.06 0.24 -8.74
CA ASN A 84 7.66 1.22 -9.64
C ASN A 84 8.83 1.94 -8.99
N ALA A 85 8.74 2.30 -7.70
CA ALA A 85 9.85 2.89 -6.96
C ALA A 85 11.04 1.93 -6.85
N SER A 86 10.79 0.64 -6.57
CA SER A 86 11.83 -0.38 -6.52
C SER A 86 12.47 -0.61 -7.89
N LYS A 87 11.67 -0.71 -8.95
CA LYS A 87 12.16 -0.84 -10.34
C LYS A 87 12.96 0.38 -10.77
N ALA A 88 12.55 1.59 -10.40
CA ALA A 88 13.29 2.82 -10.69
C ALA A 88 14.65 2.82 -9.98
N MET A 89 14.71 2.40 -8.73
CA MET A 89 15.98 2.30 -7.99
C MET A 89 16.93 1.26 -8.62
N LYS A 90 16.42 0.06 -8.94
CA LYS A 90 17.19 -0.99 -9.64
C LYS A 90 17.67 -0.53 -11.01
N GLY A 91 16.78 0.10 -11.78
CA GLY A 91 17.09 0.66 -13.10
C GLY A 91 18.12 1.79 -13.04
N MET A 92 18.14 2.57 -11.96
CA MET A 92 19.12 3.64 -11.77
C MET A 92 20.54 3.11 -11.56
N VAL A 93 20.71 2.00 -10.82
CA VAL A 93 22.04 1.35 -10.69
C VAL A 93 22.55 0.91 -12.05
N LEU A 94 21.72 0.22 -12.82
CA LEU A 94 22.05 -0.23 -14.18
C LEU A 94 22.37 0.95 -15.10
N LEU A 95 21.61 2.05 -14.98
CA LEU A 95 21.84 3.26 -15.74
C LEU A 95 23.20 3.86 -15.41
N LEU A 96 23.50 4.11 -14.13
CA LEU A 96 24.77 4.72 -13.71
C LEU A 96 25.96 3.83 -14.09
N ASP A 97 25.80 2.51 -14.00
CA ASP A 97 26.80 1.55 -14.44
C ASP A 97 27.06 1.63 -15.95
N THR A 98 26.00 1.58 -16.76
CA THR A 98 26.09 1.66 -18.22
C THR A 98 26.67 3.00 -18.67
N VAL A 99 26.24 4.11 -18.05
CA VAL A 99 26.77 5.45 -18.36
C VAL A 99 28.25 5.53 -17.98
N SER A 100 28.64 5.00 -16.82
CA SER A 100 30.03 4.99 -16.39
C SER A 100 30.93 4.22 -17.35
N VAL A 101 30.50 3.02 -17.80
CA VAL A 101 31.24 2.21 -18.78
C VAL A 101 31.32 2.91 -20.14
N GLY A 102 30.22 3.52 -20.59
CA GLY A 102 30.19 4.29 -21.85
C GLY A 102 31.18 5.46 -21.84
N VAL A 103 31.21 6.23 -20.76
CA VAL A 103 32.14 7.34 -20.59
C VAL A 103 33.59 6.86 -20.50
N LYS A 104 33.84 5.76 -19.77
CA LYS A 104 35.18 5.15 -19.66
C LYS A 104 35.72 4.66 -21.02
N THR A 105 34.83 4.27 -21.94
CA THR A 105 35.17 3.84 -23.29
C THR A 105 35.23 5.00 -24.31
N GLY A 106 35.12 6.25 -23.84
CA GLY A 106 35.26 7.45 -24.66
C GLY A 106 33.97 7.95 -25.31
N SER A 107 32.81 7.37 -25.00
CA SER A 107 31.51 7.91 -25.45
C SER A 107 31.12 9.14 -24.64
N THR A 108 30.35 10.05 -25.25
CA THR A 108 29.80 11.19 -24.49
C THR A 108 28.80 10.71 -23.44
N ILE A 109 28.56 11.51 -22.40
CA ILE A 109 27.53 11.16 -21.39
C ILE A 109 26.15 11.05 -22.02
N VAL A 110 25.84 11.89 -23.01
CA VAL A 110 24.56 11.88 -23.71
C VAL A 110 24.37 10.57 -24.48
N GLU A 111 25.37 10.15 -25.27
CA GLU A 111 25.34 8.86 -25.98
C GLU A 111 25.25 7.67 -25.02
N SER A 112 26.01 7.73 -23.93
CA SER A 112 26.02 6.67 -22.91
C SER A 112 24.68 6.58 -22.19
N LEU A 113 24.04 7.73 -21.93
CA LEU A 113 22.70 7.82 -21.35
C LEU A 113 21.63 7.31 -22.33
N GLN A 114 21.77 7.59 -23.62
CA GLN A 114 20.89 7.05 -24.67
C GLN A 114 20.96 5.52 -24.72
N ARG A 115 22.16 4.93 -24.72
CA ARG A 115 22.34 3.47 -24.64
C ARG A 115 21.75 2.90 -23.34
N ALA A 116 22.04 3.54 -22.22
CA ALA A 116 21.52 3.13 -20.92
C ALA A 116 19.98 3.19 -20.85
N SER A 117 19.34 4.13 -21.55
CA SER A 117 17.88 4.24 -21.56
C SER A 117 17.17 2.97 -22.04
N ILE A 118 17.80 2.20 -22.94
CA ILE A 118 17.25 0.96 -23.51
C ILE A 118 17.23 -0.15 -22.45
N SER A 119 18.24 -0.22 -21.59
CA SER A 119 18.39 -1.27 -20.58
C SER A 119 17.64 -1.00 -19.26
N VAL A 120 17.11 0.22 -19.06
CA VAL A 120 16.34 0.57 -17.85
C VAL A 120 15.03 -0.21 -17.79
N THR A 121 14.82 -1.00 -16.74
CA THR A 121 13.62 -1.82 -16.52
C THR A 121 12.37 -1.02 -16.11
N SER A 122 12.54 0.19 -15.59
CA SER A 122 11.43 1.06 -15.20
C SER A 122 10.93 1.86 -16.39
N GLU A 123 9.69 1.61 -16.82
CA GLU A 123 9.03 2.31 -17.92
C GLU A 123 8.95 3.83 -17.68
N GLU A 124 8.61 4.24 -16.45
CA GLU A 124 8.51 5.65 -16.06
C GLU A 124 9.89 6.34 -16.15
N LEU A 125 10.94 5.68 -15.66
CA LEU A 125 12.29 6.23 -15.72
C LEU A 125 12.78 6.29 -17.17
N ARG A 126 12.53 5.23 -17.96
CA ARG A 126 12.86 5.18 -19.39
C ARG A 126 12.20 6.31 -20.17
N LYS A 127 10.91 6.56 -19.94
CA LYS A 127 10.16 7.65 -20.60
C LYS A 127 10.76 9.01 -20.26
N ARG A 128 11.10 9.25 -19.00
CA ARG A 128 11.73 10.50 -18.55
C ARG A 128 13.10 10.72 -19.16
N ILE A 129 13.93 9.68 -19.22
CA ILE A 129 15.25 9.76 -19.88
C ILE A 129 15.09 10.11 -21.36
N LYS A 130 14.14 9.48 -22.06
CA LYS A 130 13.87 9.79 -23.47
C LYS A 130 13.44 11.24 -23.68
N ILE A 131 12.59 11.78 -22.80
CA ILE A 131 12.17 13.19 -22.86
C ILE A 131 13.38 14.10 -22.65
N ALA A 132 14.19 13.83 -21.63
CA ALA A 132 15.38 14.62 -21.35
C ALA A 132 16.40 14.60 -22.51
N LEU A 133 16.60 13.44 -23.13
CA LEU A 133 17.44 13.31 -24.32
C LEU A 133 16.89 14.13 -25.50
N ALA A 134 15.58 14.10 -25.73
CA ALA A 134 14.95 14.90 -26.77
C ALA A 134 15.07 16.41 -26.50
N GLU A 135 14.94 16.85 -25.24
CA GLU A 135 15.16 18.26 -24.86
C GLU A 135 16.61 18.70 -25.12
N ILE A 136 17.58 17.84 -24.81
CA ILE A 136 19.00 18.08 -25.12
C ILE A 136 19.23 18.18 -26.64
N GLU A 137 18.64 17.28 -27.43
CA GLU A 137 18.70 17.31 -28.90
C GLU A 137 18.07 18.58 -29.49
N LEU A 138 17.04 19.12 -28.83
CA LEU A 138 16.39 20.40 -29.19
C LEU A 138 17.20 21.64 -28.74
N GLY A 139 18.37 21.46 -28.15
CA GLY A 139 19.28 22.54 -27.75
C GLY A 139 19.07 23.04 -26.31
N GLU A 140 18.29 22.35 -25.49
CA GLU A 140 18.17 22.68 -24.06
C GLU A 140 19.44 22.30 -23.30
N SER A 141 19.76 23.05 -22.24
CA SER A 141 20.96 22.76 -21.46
C SER A 141 20.84 21.41 -20.74
N PHE A 142 21.93 20.64 -20.76
CA PHE A 142 21.99 19.32 -20.10
C PHE A 142 21.49 19.38 -18.65
N ASP A 143 21.92 20.39 -17.90
CA ASP A 143 21.55 20.54 -16.49
C ASP A 143 20.04 20.69 -16.34
N LYS A 144 19.40 21.52 -17.18
CA LYS A 144 17.97 21.79 -17.11
C LYS A 144 17.16 20.56 -17.49
N ALA A 145 17.53 19.88 -18.57
CA ALA A 145 16.91 18.62 -18.98
C ALA A 145 16.99 17.54 -17.88
N ILE A 146 18.14 17.41 -17.21
CA ILE A 146 18.29 16.48 -16.08
C ILE A 146 17.45 16.91 -14.87
N TYR A 147 17.36 18.20 -14.55
CA TYR A 147 16.50 18.70 -13.47
C TYR A 147 15.01 18.41 -13.72
N ASP A 148 14.55 18.60 -14.96
CA ASP A 148 13.16 18.33 -15.32
C ASP A 148 12.88 16.82 -15.41
N MET A 149 13.85 16.02 -15.87
CA MET A 149 13.79 14.55 -15.85
C MET A 149 13.50 14.00 -14.44
N VAL A 150 14.25 14.49 -13.43
CA VAL A 150 14.17 13.98 -12.06
C VAL A 150 12.95 14.49 -11.29
N LYS A 151 12.23 15.47 -11.84
CA LYS A 151 11.12 16.14 -11.17
C LYS A 151 9.97 15.19 -10.87
N GLY A 152 9.71 14.99 -9.58
CA GLY A 152 8.63 14.11 -9.12
C GLY A 152 9.04 12.65 -8.93
N LEU A 153 10.27 12.24 -9.30
CA LEU A 153 10.82 10.95 -8.90
C LEU A 153 11.00 10.87 -7.37
N PRO A 154 11.09 9.66 -6.78
CA PRO A 154 11.43 9.51 -5.36
C PRO A 154 12.74 10.24 -5.04
N LYS A 155 12.80 10.92 -3.89
CA LYS A 155 13.95 11.77 -3.49
C LYS A 155 15.30 11.06 -3.64
N SER A 156 15.38 9.81 -3.23
CA SER A 156 16.59 8.99 -3.38
C SER A 156 17.02 8.85 -4.84
N VAL A 157 16.07 8.55 -5.74
CA VAL A 157 16.33 8.42 -7.17
C VAL A 157 16.69 9.76 -7.80
N SER A 158 15.98 10.84 -7.42
CA SER A 158 16.25 12.17 -7.96
C SER A 158 17.62 12.69 -7.58
N GLU A 159 18.03 12.55 -6.32
CA GLU A 159 19.36 13.03 -5.87
C GLU A 159 20.50 12.24 -6.52
N SER A 160 20.33 10.94 -6.68
CA SER A 160 21.33 10.10 -7.34
C SER A 160 21.46 10.37 -8.85
N LEU A 161 20.36 10.65 -9.55
CA LEU A 161 20.41 11.03 -10.97
C LEU A 161 20.96 12.43 -11.20
N LYS A 162 20.81 13.36 -10.25
CA LYS A 162 21.44 14.68 -10.33
C LYS A 162 22.96 14.62 -10.37
N VAL A 163 23.58 13.51 -9.94
CA VAL A 163 25.04 13.30 -10.04
C VAL A 163 25.53 13.26 -11.50
N LEU A 164 24.63 13.05 -12.48
CA LEU A 164 24.96 13.20 -13.89
C LEU A 164 25.45 14.62 -14.24
N ILE A 165 24.99 15.66 -13.53
CA ILE A 165 25.38 17.06 -13.74
C ILE A 165 26.85 17.31 -13.35
N PRO A 166 27.30 17.05 -12.11
CA PRO A 166 28.72 17.18 -11.79
C PRO A 166 29.58 16.19 -12.58
N ALA A 167 29.06 15.01 -12.95
CA ALA A 167 29.78 14.09 -13.82
C ALA A 167 30.04 14.67 -15.22
N SER A 168 29.08 15.40 -15.81
CA SER A 168 29.30 16.03 -17.13
C SER A 168 30.32 17.14 -17.13
N ARG A 169 30.47 17.82 -16.00
CA ARG A 169 31.48 18.86 -15.79
C ARG A 169 32.86 18.32 -15.41
N ALA A 170 32.93 17.05 -14.99
CA ALA A 170 34.17 16.43 -14.47
C ALA A 170 35.14 15.95 -15.56
N GLY A 171 34.76 15.99 -16.85
CA GLY A 171 35.64 15.60 -17.96
C GLY A 171 36.20 14.18 -17.82
N SER A 172 37.52 14.03 -17.75
CA SER A 172 38.19 12.73 -17.60
C SER A 172 37.86 12.00 -16.30
N SER A 173 37.43 12.72 -15.26
CA SER A 173 37.05 12.15 -13.97
C SER A 173 35.58 11.72 -13.92
N ALA A 174 34.80 11.96 -14.99
CA ALA A 174 33.38 11.64 -15.05
C ALA A 174 33.07 10.16 -14.78
N SER A 175 33.88 9.23 -15.32
CA SER A 175 33.70 7.79 -15.07
C SER A 175 33.82 7.44 -13.59
N THR A 176 34.77 8.07 -12.88
CA THR A 176 35.02 7.85 -11.45
C THR A 176 33.90 8.42 -10.59
N VAL A 177 33.41 9.62 -10.91
CA VAL A 177 32.25 10.23 -10.23
C VAL A 177 31.01 9.35 -10.37
N LEU A 178 30.76 8.81 -11.56
CA LEU A 178 29.63 7.92 -11.82
C LEU A 178 29.75 6.56 -11.11
N GLN A 179 30.96 5.99 -11.03
CA GLN A 179 31.19 4.76 -10.25
C GLN A 179 30.91 4.97 -8.77
N LEU A 180 31.41 6.08 -8.21
CA LEU A 180 31.17 6.42 -6.81
C LEU A 180 29.66 6.59 -6.54
N ALA A 181 28.95 7.25 -7.45
CA ALA A 181 27.50 7.41 -7.38
C ALA A 181 26.77 6.06 -7.45
N ARG A 182 27.16 5.19 -8.38
CA ARG A 182 26.61 3.83 -8.53
C ARG A 182 26.81 3.02 -7.24
N ASP A 183 28.02 3.03 -6.69
CA ASP A 183 28.35 2.26 -5.49
C ASP A 183 27.62 2.79 -4.26
N PHE A 184 27.46 4.11 -4.16
CA PHE A 184 26.64 4.74 -3.13
C PHE A 184 25.17 4.31 -3.23
N VAL A 185 24.59 4.34 -4.43
CA VAL A 185 23.20 3.89 -4.66
C VAL A 185 23.05 2.40 -4.34
N ARG A 186 24.01 1.58 -4.76
CA ARG A 186 24.00 0.14 -4.49
C ARG A 186 24.05 -0.15 -2.99
N LYS A 187 24.89 0.56 -2.23
CA LYS A 187 24.92 0.49 -0.77
C LYS A 187 23.59 0.94 -0.15
N LEU A 188 23.01 2.04 -0.62
CA LEU A 188 21.69 2.49 -0.17
C LEU A 188 20.59 1.44 -0.41
N MET A 189 20.62 0.75 -1.56
CA MET A 189 19.69 -0.33 -1.84
C MET A 189 19.87 -1.52 -0.90
N MET A 190 21.12 -1.93 -0.65
CA MET A 190 21.42 -3.00 0.30
C MET A 190 20.94 -2.63 1.71
N PHE A 191 21.16 -1.39 2.15
CA PHE A 191 20.64 -0.94 3.44
C PHE A 191 19.11 -0.90 3.50
N ASP A 192 18.44 -0.46 2.43
CA ASP A 192 16.97 -0.47 2.35
C ASP A 192 16.41 -1.90 2.36
N GLU A 193 17.09 -2.85 1.74
CA GLU A 193 16.72 -4.27 1.73
C GLU A 193 16.91 -4.90 3.11
N VAL A 194 18.09 -4.72 3.73
CA VAL A 194 18.35 -5.18 5.10
C VAL A 194 17.33 -4.58 6.08
N ARG A 195 17.06 -3.28 5.95
CA ARG A 195 16.04 -2.60 6.77
C ARG A 195 14.65 -3.18 6.55
N LYS A 196 14.24 -3.46 5.30
CA LYS A 196 12.91 -4.05 5.05
C LYS A 196 12.80 -5.44 5.62
N THR A 197 13.83 -6.26 5.48
CA THR A 197 13.86 -7.61 6.04
C THR A 197 13.80 -7.57 7.56
N SER A 198 14.59 -6.73 8.22
CA SER A 198 14.55 -6.60 9.68
C SER A 198 13.21 -6.04 10.17
N LEU A 199 12.66 -5.04 9.48
CA LEU A 199 11.38 -4.44 9.86
C LEU A 199 10.17 -5.31 9.52
N SER A 200 10.31 -6.29 8.62
CA SER A 200 9.24 -7.24 8.31
C SER A 200 8.84 -8.10 9.52
N LEU A 201 9.77 -8.29 10.47
CA LEU A 201 9.48 -8.99 11.73
C LEU A 201 8.32 -8.34 12.50
N TYR A 202 8.22 -7.02 12.48
CA TYR A 202 7.15 -6.29 13.17
C TYR A 202 5.77 -6.54 12.55
N LEU A 203 5.70 -6.85 11.25
CA LEU A 203 4.43 -7.24 10.62
C LEU A 203 3.98 -8.61 11.13
N TYR A 204 4.92 -9.56 11.29
CA TYR A 204 4.59 -10.87 11.85
C TYR A 204 4.13 -10.74 13.30
N ILE A 205 4.77 -9.89 14.11
CA ILE A 205 4.33 -9.62 15.48
C ILE A 205 2.89 -9.08 15.47
N ALA A 206 2.59 -8.08 14.64
CA ALA A 206 1.24 -7.52 14.53
C ALA A 206 0.20 -8.56 14.08
N LEU A 207 0.54 -9.40 13.11
CA LEU A 207 -0.33 -10.49 12.64
C LEU A 207 -0.60 -11.53 13.73
N ILE A 208 0.44 -11.96 14.45
CA ILE A 208 0.31 -12.93 15.54
C ILE A 208 -0.52 -12.34 16.68
N SER A 209 -0.25 -11.10 17.10
CA SER A 209 -1.03 -10.43 18.14
C SER A 209 -2.51 -10.31 17.78
N MET A 210 -2.81 -9.97 16.53
CA MET A 210 -4.19 -9.91 16.04
C MET A 210 -4.83 -11.31 16.00
N GLY A 211 -4.10 -12.32 15.53
CA GLY A 211 -4.59 -13.71 15.53
C GLY A 211 -4.91 -14.22 16.94
N ILE A 212 -4.06 -13.94 17.94
CA ILE A 212 -4.30 -14.31 19.33
C ILE A 212 -5.56 -13.61 19.87
N PHE A 213 -5.71 -12.32 19.59
CA PHE A 213 -6.92 -11.58 19.99
C PHE A 213 -8.18 -12.18 19.37
N GLU A 214 -8.15 -12.52 18.09
CA GLU A 214 -9.32 -13.04 17.39
C GLU A 214 -9.68 -14.47 17.80
N VAL A 215 -8.68 -15.35 17.94
CA VAL A 215 -8.91 -16.71 18.45
C VAL A 215 -9.44 -16.66 19.88
N GLY A 216 -8.88 -15.79 20.73
CA GLY A 216 -9.38 -15.58 22.09
C GLY A 216 -10.83 -15.08 22.12
N GLY A 217 -11.20 -14.19 21.21
CA GLY A 217 -12.57 -13.71 21.10
C GLY A 217 -13.54 -14.78 20.60
N VAL A 218 -13.15 -15.63 19.63
CA VAL A 218 -13.96 -16.79 19.22
C VAL A 218 -14.19 -17.75 20.39
N PHE A 219 -13.15 -18.00 21.19
CA PHE A 219 -13.27 -18.83 22.39
C PHE A 219 -14.23 -18.22 23.43
N LEU A 220 -14.17 -16.91 23.65
CA LEU A 220 -15.13 -16.21 24.53
C LEU A 220 -16.56 -16.29 24.01
N LEU A 221 -16.77 -16.21 22.69
CA LEU A 221 -18.09 -16.38 22.08
C LEU A 221 -18.63 -17.79 22.27
N TYR A 222 -17.79 -18.80 22.09
CA TYR A 222 -18.16 -20.20 22.34
C TYR A 222 -18.56 -20.43 23.80
N LEU A 223 -17.79 -19.89 24.76
CA LEU A 223 -18.15 -19.97 26.18
C LEU A 223 -19.45 -19.24 26.49
N SER A 224 -19.64 -18.03 25.95
CA SER A 224 -20.86 -17.26 26.12
C SER A 224 -22.09 -18.01 25.60
N GLY A 225 -21.99 -18.62 24.42
CA GLY A 225 -23.05 -19.47 23.86
C GLY A 225 -23.35 -20.70 24.72
N SER A 226 -22.30 -21.40 25.16
CA SER A 226 -22.43 -22.59 26.03
C SER A 226 -23.09 -22.25 27.37
N MET A 227 -22.69 -21.14 28.01
CA MET A 227 -23.29 -20.69 29.27
C MET A 227 -24.76 -20.28 29.10
N ALA A 228 -25.12 -19.64 27.98
CA ALA A 228 -26.51 -19.27 27.70
C ALA A 228 -27.42 -20.51 27.57
N THR A 229 -26.91 -21.62 27.04
CA THR A 229 -27.67 -22.89 26.98
C THR A 229 -27.80 -23.56 28.34
N ALA A 230 -26.76 -23.49 29.18
CA ALA A 230 -26.75 -24.09 30.52
C ALA A 230 -27.59 -23.30 31.55
N ALA A 231 -27.79 -21.98 31.32
CA ALA A 231 -28.52 -21.09 32.23
C ALA A 231 -30.05 -21.17 32.11
N GLN A 232 -30.61 -22.00 31.21
CA GLN A 232 -32.07 -22.16 31.01
C GLN A 232 -32.85 -22.69 32.25
N GLY A 233 -32.21 -22.83 33.42
CA GLY A 233 -32.84 -23.21 34.68
C GLY A 233 -32.33 -22.48 35.94
N SER A 234 -31.53 -21.41 35.81
CA SER A 234 -30.99 -20.68 36.97
C SER A 234 -31.29 -19.17 36.89
N ILE A 235 -31.34 -18.51 38.06
CA ILE A 235 -31.63 -17.08 38.17
C ILE A 235 -30.44 -16.29 37.59
N GLU A 236 -30.66 -15.61 36.46
CA GLU A 236 -29.64 -14.82 35.77
C GLU A 236 -29.28 -13.56 36.58
N ILE A 237 -28.17 -13.59 37.32
CA ILE A 237 -27.59 -12.39 37.96
C ILE A 237 -26.67 -11.62 36.97
N PHE A 238 -26.16 -12.31 35.94
CA PHE A 238 -25.41 -11.71 34.83
C PHE A 238 -25.75 -12.45 33.53
N SER A 239 -26.60 -11.85 32.68
CA SER A 239 -26.84 -12.39 31.34
C SER A 239 -25.80 -11.84 30.36
N VAL A 240 -24.83 -12.68 30.00
CA VAL A 240 -23.89 -12.35 28.92
C VAL A 240 -24.60 -12.58 27.60
N ASN A 241 -25.01 -11.50 26.95
CA ASN A 241 -25.67 -11.56 25.66
C ASN A 241 -24.63 -11.81 24.55
N TYR A 242 -24.66 -13.00 23.96
CA TYR A 242 -23.80 -13.41 22.85
C TYR A 242 -23.71 -12.35 21.73
N ALA A 243 -24.84 -11.76 21.33
CA ALA A 243 -24.87 -10.79 20.25
C ALA A 243 -24.12 -9.49 20.59
N GLN A 244 -24.20 -9.04 21.85
CA GLN A 244 -23.47 -7.86 22.32
C GLN A 244 -21.97 -8.13 22.42
N THR A 245 -21.59 -9.31 22.92
CA THR A 245 -20.19 -9.74 22.98
C THR A 245 -19.59 -9.87 21.57
N TRP A 246 -20.32 -10.46 20.63
CA TRP A 246 -19.90 -10.56 19.23
C TRP A 246 -19.72 -9.19 18.59
N LEU A 247 -20.72 -8.31 18.73
CA LEU A 247 -20.66 -6.95 18.18
C LEU A 247 -19.44 -6.18 18.70
N PHE A 248 -19.18 -6.27 20.01
CA PHE A 248 -18.05 -5.60 20.65
C PHE A 248 -16.71 -6.14 20.13
N LEU A 249 -16.55 -7.47 20.10
CA LEU A 249 -15.33 -8.13 19.63
C LEU A 249 -15.07 -7.85 18.14
N TYR A 250 -16.11 -7.94 17.32
CA TYR A 250 -16.03 -7.69 15.88
C TYR A 250 -15.64 -6.24 15.58
N SER A 251 -16.31 -5.27 16.21
CA SER A 251 -16.01 -3.84 16.05
C SER A 251 -14.59 -3.48 16.52
N THR A 252 -14.17 -4.08 17.64
CA THR A 252 -12.79 -3.92 18.15
C THR A 252 -11.76 -4.52 17.19
N GLY A 253 -12.06 -5.67 16.57
CA GLY A 253 -11.21 -6.28 15.56
C GLY A 253 -11.07 -5.45 14.28
N ILE A 254 -12.13 -4.78 13.83
CA ILE A 254 -12.05 -3.81 12.72
C ILE A 254 -11.12 -2.64 13.10
N LEU A 255 -11.28 -2.06 14.29
CA LEU A 255 -10.41 -0.97 14.76
C LEU A 255 -8.95 -1.42 14.84
N LEU A 256 -8.72 -2.63 15.39
CA LEU A 256 -7.39 -3.22 15.49
C LEU A 256 -6.76 -3.43 14.09
N SER A 257 -7.56 -3.85 13.11
CA SER A 257 -7.12 -3.99 11.71
C SER A 257 -6.65 -2.65 11.12
N ILE A 258 -7.40 -1.58 11.38
CA ILE A 258 -7.06 -0.23 10.92
C ILE A 258 -5.73 0.22 11.56
N PHE A 259 -5.60 0.17 12.89
CA PHE A 259 -4.38 0.62 13.55
C PHE A 259 -3.16 -0.26 13.22
N SER A 260 -3.32 -1.58 13.17
CA SER A 260 -2.25 -2.51 12.79
C SER A 260 -1.76 -2.27 11.36
N SER A 261 -2.67 -1.94 10.43
CA SER A 261 -2.30 -1.62 9.05
C SER A 261 -1.50 -0.31 8.94
N LEU A 262 -1.91 0.73 9.67
CA LEU A 262 -1.24 2.03 9.68
C LEU A 262 0.15 1.92 10.33
N PHE A 263 0.25 1.18 11.44
CA PHE A 263 1.51 0.88 12.11
C PHE A 263 2.46 0.13 11.17
N SER A 264 1.99 -0.97 10.56
CA SER A 264 2.80 -1.78 9.63
C SER A 264 3.30 -0.96 8.43
N ALA A 265 2.44 -0.10 7.87
CA ALA A 265 2.83 0.80 6.78
C ALA A 265 3.89 1.83 7.22
N LYS A 266 3.74 2.40 8.42
CA LYS A 266 4.70 3.36 8.96
C LYS A 266 6.06 2.71 9.22
N VAL A 267 6.07 1.52 9.82
CA VAL A 267 7.30 0.81 10.19
C VAL A 267 8.03 0.32 8.94
N ILE A 268 7.37 -0.48 8.09
CA ILE A 268 8.02 -1.12 6.93
C ILE A 268 8.34 -0.10 5.84
N ARG A 269 7.41 0.80 5.53
CA ARG A 269 7.52 1.70 4.35
C ARG A 269 7.88 3.13 4.69
N GLY A 270 7.93 3.48 5.99
CA GLY A 270 8.17 4.85 6.46
C GLY A 270 7.01 5.82 6.23
N ARG A 271 5.93 5.39 5.55
CA ARG A 271 4.83 6.26 5.10
C ARG A 271 3.48 5.63 5.39
N ILE A 272 2.66 6.36 6.15
CA ILE A 272 1.30 5.95 6.52
C ILE A 272 0.39 5.85 5.28
N LYS A 273 0.57 6.73 4.27
CA LYS A 273 -0.25 6.77 3.05
C LYS A 273 -0.27 5.46 2.22
N LEU A 274 0.61 4.49 2.52
CA LEU A 274 0.74 3.21 1.83
C LEU A 274 0.21 2.03 2.68
N TYR A 275 -0.87 2.26 3.44
CA TYR A 275 -1.48 1.28 4.36
C TYR A 275 -2.50 0.33 3.72
N ALA A 276 -3.04 0.69 2.55
CA ALA A 276 -4.24 0.05 2.00
C ALA A 276 -4.09 -1.47 1.77
N ASP A 277 -2.90 -1.94 1.41
CA ASP A 277 -2.64 -3.37 1.21
C ASP A 277 -2.46 -4.15 2.51
N TYR A 278 -1.92 -3.54 3.55
CA TYR A 278 -1.93 -4.16 4.89
C TYR A 278 -3.33 -4.19 5.45
N LEU A 279 -4.12 -3.12 5.24
CA LEU A 279 -5.51 -3.06 5.71
C LEU A 279 -6.36 -4.16 5.08
N GLU A 280 -6.21 -4.39 3.77
CA GLU A 280 -6.86 -5.50 3.06
C GLU A 280 -6.57 -6.85 3.74
N VAL A 281 -5.31 -7.13 4.08
CA VAL A 281 -4.92 -8.39 4.75
C VAL A 281 -5.54 -8.50 6.14
N PHE A 282 -5.38 -7.47 6.99
CA PHE A 282 -5.89 -7.52 8.35
C PHE A 282 -7.42 -7.62 8.39
N LEU A 283 -8.14 -6.84 7.58
CA LEU A 283 -9.60 -6.94 7.50
C LEU A 283 -10.08 -8.30 7.00
N THR A 284 -9.35 -8.92 6.06
CA THR A 284 -9.70 -10.25 5.56
C THR A 284 -9.54 -11.30 6.67
N ILE A 285 -8.47 -11.22 7.46
CA ILE A 285 -8.26 -12.10 8.62
C ILE A 285 -9.41 -11.92 9.63
N ASN A 286 -9.73 -10.67 9.98
CA ASN A 286 -10.82 -10.35 10.89
C ASN A 286 -12.17 -10.88 10.39
N TYR A 287 -12.47 -10.68 9.11
CA TYR A 287 -13.69 -11.15 8.51
C TYR A 287 -13.81 -12.68 8.54
N ILE A 288 -12.70 -13.40 8.28
CA ILE A 288 -12.69 -14.86 8.33
C ILE A 288 -12.86 -15.36 9.77
N ILE A 289 -12.05 -14.86 10.70
CA ILE A 289 -12.01 -15.41 12.06
C ILE A 289 -13.22 -14.95 12.90
N MET A 290 -13.56 -13.67 12.87
CA MET A 290 -14.63 -13.11 13.71
C MET A 290 -15.98 -13.00 13.00
N GLY A 291 -15.99 -12.98 11.66
CA GLY A 291 -17.22 -13.07 10.89
C GLY A 291 -17.58 -14.54 10.70
N ILE A 292 -16.84 -15.24 9.85
CA ILE A 292 -17.25 -16.55 9.34
C ILE A 292 -17.27 -17.65 10.41
N ILE A 293 -16.23 -17.77 11.25
CA ILE A 293 -16.13 -18.91 12.20
C ILE A 293 -17.29 -18.93 13.22
N PRO A 294 -17.66 -17.80 13.88
CA PRO A 294 -18.79 -17.78 14.81
C PRO A 294 -20.13 -18.20 14.22
N LEU A 295 -20.34 -18.15 12.90
CA LEU A 295 -21.56 -18.66 12.28
C LEU A 295 -21.69 -20.19 12.36
N PHE A 296 -20.59 -20.89 12.56
CA PHE A 296 -20.55 -22.35 12.62
C PHE A 296 -20.51 -22.89 14.06
N LEU A 297 -20.45 -22.01 15.07
CA LEU A 297 -20.43 -22.34 16.50
C LEU A 297 -21.82 -22.14 17.11
#